data_AF-A0A2N1Q4Z3-F1
#
_entry.id   AF-A0A2N1Q4Z3-F1
#
_cell.length_a   1.000
_cell.length_b   1.000
_cell.length_c   1.000
_cell.angle_alpha   90.00
_cell.angle_beta   90.00
_cell.angle_gamma   90.00
#
_symmetry.space_group_name_H-M   'P 1'
#
loop_
_entity.id
_entity.type
_entity.pdbx_description
1 polymer ?
#
loop_
_entity_poly.entity_id
_entity_poly.type
_entity_poly.pdbx_seq_one_letter_code
_entity_poly.pdbx_strand_id
1 'polypeptide(L)' 'MTDTIQYLRKNMLLPLIFGTIFIIAFAIEPIDSILEGFINILISPSILVSDYLLIGGLSATLINVSLTVLLNLYLVRM' A
#
# COMPACT_ATOMS: atom_id res chain seq x y z
N MET A 1 30.82 -7.54 6.85
CA MET A 1 30.12 -6.83 5.74
C MET A 1 28.96 -7.66 5.19
N THR A 2 29.10 -8.99 5.12
CA THR A 2 28.01 -9.93 4.79
C THR A 2 26.90 -9.98 5.85
N ASP A 3 27.24 -9.93 7.13
CA ASP A 3 26.24 -10.08 8.22
C ASP A 3 25.28 -8.89 8.33
N THR A 4 25.77 -7.68 8.04
CA THR A 4 24.97 -6.44 8.02
C THR A 4 23.95 -6.47 6.88
N ILE A 5 24.38 -6.88 5.68
CA ILE A 5 23.50 -7.06 4.52
C ILE A 5 22.49 -8.18 4.78
N GLN A 6 22.90 -9.27 5.42
CA GLN A 6 22.01 -10.38 5.76
C GLN A 6 20.98 -10.00 6.83
N TYR A 7 21.34 -9.12 7.77
CA TYR A 7 20.43 -8.56 8.78
C TYR A 7 19.38 -7.62 8.16
N LEU A 8 19.80 -6.71 7.27
CA LEU A 8 18.86 -5.89 6.47
C LEU A 8 17.93 -6.80 5.64
N ARG A 9 18.46 -7.84 5.00
CA ARG A 9 17.69 -8.71 4.10
C ARG A 9 16.59 -9.52 4.80
N LYS A 10 16.72 -9.82 6.09
CA LYS A 10 15.85 -10.79 6.78
C LYS A 10 14.39 -10.32 6.91
N ASN A 11 14.12 -9.01 6.96
CA ASN A 11 12.76 -8.45 7.12
C ASN A 11 12.41 -7.36 6.09
N MET A 12 13.24 -7.13 5.07
CA MET A 12 13.01 -6.06 4.08
C MET A 12 12.18 -6.47 2.87
N LEU A 13 11.86 -7.76 2.72
CA LEU A 13 11.11 -8.24 1.57
C LEU A 13 9.73 -7.59 1.46
N LEU A 14 8.97 -7.57 2.56
CA LEU A 14 7.63 -6.97 2.58
C LEU A 14 7.65 -5.45 2.33
N PRO A 15 8.48 -4.65 3.03
CA PRO A 15 8.62 -3.23 2.71
C PRO A 15 9.02 -2.96 1.26
N LEU A 16 9.90 -3.79 0.69
CA LEU A 16 10.35 -3.61 -0.68
C LEU A 16 9.24 -3.93 -1.69
N ILE A 17 8.49 -5.01 -1.48
CA ILE A 17 7.35 -5.38 -2.35
C ILE A 17 6.28 -4.30 -2.30
N PHE A 18 5.80 -3.95 -1.11
CA PHE A 18 4.70 -2.97 -0.98
C PHE A 18 5.14 -1.54 -1.29
N GLY A 19 6.40 -1.17 -1.02
CA GLY A 19 6.95 0.10 -1.49
C GLY A 19 7.02 0.18 -3.02
N THR A 20 7.39 -0.92 -3.68
CA THR A 20 7.39 -0.98 -5.15
C THR A 20 5.97 -0.90 -5.72
N ILE A 21 5.01 -1.62 -5.13
CA ILE A 21 3.59 -1.56 -5.53
C ILE A 21 3.04 -0.14 -5.36
N PHE A 22 3.33 0.51 -4.23
CA PHE A 22 2.92 1.90 -3.97
C PHE A 22 3.42 2.85 -5.07
N ILE A 23 4.69 2.73 -5.48
CA ILE A 23 5.26 3.57 -6.55
C ILE A 23 4.61 3.26 -7.91
N ILE A 24 4.46 1.98 -8.25
CA ILE A 24 3.88 1.56 -9.53
C ILE A 24 2.42 2.00 -9.65
N ALA A 25 1.67 2.04 -8.55
CA ALA A 25 0.26 2.45 -8.56
C ALA A 25 0.04 3.86 -9.13
N PHE A 26 0.99 4.79 -8.93
CA PHE A 26 0.92 6.14 -9.50
C PHE A 26 1.12 6.19 -11.03
N ALA A 27 1.58 5.10 -11.65
CA ALA A 27 1.78 5.01 -13.10
C ALA A 27 0.59 4.39 -13.84
N ILE A 28 -0.42 3.89 -13.13
CA ILE A 28 -1.55 3.16 -13.73
C ILE A 28 -2.70 4.11 -14.10
N GLU A 29 -3.03 5.07 -13.24
CA GLU A 29 -4.14 6.02 -13.42
C GLU A 29 -3.70 7.47 -13.19
N PRO A 30 -4.46 8.47 -13.71
CA PRO A 30 -4.24 9.88 -13.40
C PRO A 30 -4.33 10.20 -11.91
N ILE A 31 -3.53 11.16 -11.44
CA ILE A 31 -3.42 11.49 -10.01
C ILE A 31 -4.75 11.96 -9.40
N ASP A 32 -5.57 12.67 -10.18
CA ASP A 32 -6.90 13.13 -9.79
C ASP A 32 -7.85 11.97 -9.52
N SER A 33 -7.90 10.97 -10.42
CA SER A 33 -8.70 9.76 -10.23
C SER A 33 -8.22 8.93 -9.04
N ILE A 34 -6.89 8.84 -8.85
CA ILE A 34 -6.29 8.16 -7.69
C ILE A 34 -6.73 8.82 -6.37
N LEU A 35 -6.64 10.15 -6.29
CA LEU A 35 -6.98 10.88 -5.07
C LEU A 35 -8.47 10.77 -4.75
N GLU A 36 -9.34 10.91 -5.76
CA GLU A 36 -10.78 10.73 -5.60
C GLU A 36 -11.11 9.31 -5.12
N GLY A 37 -10.58 8.29 -5.79
CA GLY A 37 -10.78 6.90 -5.41
C GLY A 37 -10.26 6.57 -4.01
N PHE A 38 -9.13 7.15 -3.62
CA PHE A 38 -8.55 6.95 -2.29
C PHE A 38 -9.42 7.59 -1.20
N ILE A 39 -9.93 8.80 -1.43
CA ILE A 39 -10.89 9.45 -0.53
C ILE A 39 -12.17 8.61 -0.41
N ASN A 40 -12.71 8.11 -1.52
CA ASN A 40 -13.90 7.25 -1.54
C ASN A 40 -13.71 5.99 -0.69
N ILE A 41 -12.54 5.35 -0.77
CA ILE A 41 -12.18 4.20 0.08
C ILE A 41 -12.18 4.60 1.56
N LEU A 42 -11.56 5.73 1.94
CA LEU A 42 -11.46 6.16 3.34
C LEU A 42 -12.81 6.51 3.99
N ILE A 43 -13.73 7.10 3.22
CA ILE A 43 -15.07 7.44 3.72
C ILE A 43 -16.09 6.31 3.55
N SER A 44 -15.72 5.24 2.83
CA SER A 44 -16.60 4.10 2.66
C SER A 44 -16.88 3.41 4.00
N PRO A 45 -18.10 2.87 4.21
CA PRO A 45 -18.38 2.10 5.41
C PRO A 45 -17.43 0.91 5.48
N SER A 46 -16.79 0.72 6.63
CA SER A 46 -15.85 -0.38 6.87
C SER A 46 -16.59 -1.70 7.09
N ILE A 47 -17.24 -2.20 6.03
CA ILE A 47 -17.81 -3.54 5.98
C ILE A 47 -16.71 -4.52 5.55
N LEU A 48 -16.64 -5.69 6.20
CA LEU A 48 -15.59 -6.69 5.94
C LEU A 48 -15.57 -7.20 4.48
N VAL A 49 -16.67 -7.01 3.74
CA VAL A 49 -16.88 -7.49 2.37
C VAL A 49 -16.79 -6.35 1.34
N SER A 50 -16.48 -5.11 1.75
CA SER A 50 -16.35 -3.99 0.82
C SER A 50 -15.24 -4.25 -0.21
N ASP A 51 -15.62 -4.31 -1.48
CA ASP A 51 -14.66 -4.44 -2.58
C ASP A 51 -14.09 -3.07 -2.93
N TYR A 52 -12.88 -2.78 -2.43
CA TYR A 52 -12.23 -1.49 -2.67
C TYR A 52 -11.88 -1.25 -4.14
N LEU A 53 -11.74 -2.30 -4.97
CA LEU A 53 -11.55 -2.12 -6.41
C LEU A 53 -12.78 -1.48 -7.05
N LEU A 54 -13.98 -1.88 -6.61
CA LEU A 54 -15.23 -1.29 -7.07
C LEU A 54 -15.42 0.14 -6.54
N ILE A 55 -14.96 0.42 -5.32
CA ILE A 55 -15.17 1.72 -4.65
C ILE A 55 -14.21 2.79 -5.15
N GLY A 56 -12.92 2.47 -5.28
CA GLY A 56 -11.87 3.45 -5.55
C GLY A 56 -11.04 3.18 -6.80
N GLY A 57 -11.29 2.08 -7.52
CA GLY A 57 -10.46 1.68 -8.66
C GLY A 57 -9.17 0.96 -8.24
N LEU A 58 -8.40 0.52 -9.23
CA LEU A 58 -7.22 -0.32 -9.02
C LEU A 58 -6.11 0.46 -8.31
N SER A 59 -5.77 1.63 -8.82
CA SER A 59 -4.63 2.41 -8.34
C SER A 59 -4.80 2.89 -6.90
N ALA A 60 -5.97 3.42 -6.55
CA ALA A 60 -6.29 3.83 -5.18
C ALA A 60 -6.31 2.63 -4.21
N THR A 61 -6.80 1.47 -4.66
CA THR A 61 -6.81 0.24 -3.86
C THR A 61 -5.39 -0.25 -3.57
N LEU A 62 -4.51 -0.25 -4.57
CA LEU A 62 -3.11 -0.66 -4.41
C LEU A 62 -2.35 0.28 -3.46
N ILE A 63 -2.62 1.59 -3.54
CA ILE A 63 -2.08 2.58 -2.60
C ILE A 63 -2.59 2.31 -1.19
N ASN A 64 -3.90 2.08 -1.01
CA ASN A 64 -4.49 1.78 0.29
C ASN A 64 -3.88 0.53 0.95
N VAL A 65 -3.79 -0.58 0.20
CA VAL A 65 -3.19 -1.82 0.70
C VAL A 65 -1.71 -1.62 1.04
N SER A 66 -0.94 -0.98 0.15
CA SER A 66 0.49 -0.77 0.36
C SER A 66 0.76 0.12 1.57
N LEU A 67 0.02 1.23 1.71
CA LEU A 67 0.15 2.14 2.83
C LEU A 67 -0.24 1.44 4.14
N THR A 68 -1.35 0.69 4.15
CA THR A 68 -1.79 -0.09 5.31
C THR A 68 -0.71 -1.06 5.77
N VAL A 69 -0.10 -1.82 4.85
CA VAL A 69 0.95 -2.78 5.20
C VAL A 69 2.22 -2.06 5.68
N LEU A 70 2.67 -1.03 4.98
CA LEU A 70 3.89 -0.29 5.34
C LEU A 70 3.74 0.39 6.72
N LEU A 71 2.59 0.99 7.01
CA LEU A 71 2.29 1.58 8.31
C LEU A 71 2.25 0.51 9.41
N ASN A 72 1.62 -0.63 9.17
CA ASN A 72 1.60 -1.72 10.14
C ASN A 72 3.00 -2.29 10.41
N LEU A 73 3.82 -2.46 9.37
CA LEU A 73 5.21 -2.90 9.53
C LEU A 73 6.04 -1.89 10.32
N TYR A 74 5.81 -0.59 10.09
CA TYR A 74 6.43 0.47 10.88
C TYR A 74 6.00 0.40 12.35
N LEU A 75 4.70 0.26 12.62
CA LEU A 75 4.14 0.19 13.98
C LEU A 75 4.61 -1.05 14.76
N VAL A 76 4.69 -2.22 14.11
CA VAL A 76 5.14 -3.47 14.75
C VAL A 76 6.65 -3.46 15.04
N ARG A 77 7.42 -2.69 14.27
CA ARG A 77 8.88 -2.64 14.41
C ARG A 77 9.36 -1.53 15.35
N MET A 78 8.51 -0.55 15.65
CA MET A 78 8.72 0.48 16.67
C MET A 78 8.54 -0.12 18.07
#